data_AF-H3A4H6-F1
#
_entry.id   AF-H3A4H6-F1
#
_cell.length_a   1.000
_cell.length_b   1.000
_cell.length_c   1.000
_cell.angle_alpha   90.00
_cell.angle_beta   90.00
_cell.angle_gamma   90.00
#
_symmetry.space_group_name_H-M   'P 1'
#
loop_
_entity.id
_entity.type
_entity.pdbx_description
1 polymer ?
#
loop_
_entity_poly.entity_id
_entity_poly.type
_entity_poly.pdbx_seq_one_letter_code
_entity_poly.pdbx_strand_id
1 'polypeptide(L)'
;ICLCQLSVEGLSRAKSDVIARLLKDHNINILALQETHVAEADSPRLKIPGFILITSQHRPVIIHIGLEVPIITSAPITRWNLHSFMAAIEETIGCLPATPENFERFTKLLKKVAKKNIPCGYRSFFTLCWSPESETLLRESEASGDPDVATTLLESLDSARWLRWTEVMENMDFTHSSRKAWNLLRRLGGAAPAQHQTPSITANSIASQILRNSKTIASRSTKREVKTALQVSLTQCAPFSSLSETFSRAEIDTALSATKGGKAVGVDGILPDFLKNLGPRGHD
;
A
#
# COMPACT_ATOMS: atom_id res chain seq x y z
N ILE A 1 31.53 21.68 -1.23
CA ILE A 1 30.50 21.86 -2.28
C ILE A 1 29.14 21.75 -1.59
N CYS A 2 28.40 22.85 -1.50
CA CYS A 2 27.06 22.88 -0.90
C CYS A 2 26.01 22.86 -2.02
N LEU A 3 25.09 21.89 -1.95
CA LEU A 3 24.02 21.67 -2.91
C LEU A 3 22.67 22.01 -2.28
N CYS A 4 21.86 22.79 -2.98
CA CYS A 4 20.50 23.14 -2.58
C CYS A 4 19.51 22.63 -3.63
N GLN A 5 18.47 21.91 -3.19
CA GLN A 5 17.35 21.50 -4.03
C GLN A 5 16.09 22.21 -3.57
N LEU A 6 15.38 22.86 -4.50
CA LEU A 6 14.18 23.64 -4.19
C LEU A 6 13.12 23.45 -5.28
N SER A 7 11.89 23.13 -4.87
CA SER A 7 10.70 23.25 -5.73
C SER A 7 10.14 24.66 -5.59
N VAL A 8 9.99 25.39 -6.69
CA VAL A 8 9.62 26.83 -6.65
C VAL A 8 8.18 27.13 -7.05
N GLU A 9 7.44 26.15 -7.57
CA GLU A 9 6.05 26.27 -8.04
C GLU A 9 5.84 27.58 -8.82
N GLY A 10 6.61 27.74 -9.89
CA GLY A 10 6.63 28.90 -10.75
C GLY A 10 7.74 29.86 -10.39
N LEU A 11 8.73 30.02 -11.27
CA LEU A 11 9.83 30.96 -11.07
C LEU A 11 9.48 32.33 -11.66
N SER A 12 9.20 33.30 -10.79
CA SER A 12 9.07 34.71 -11.16
C SER A 12 10.39 35.46 -10.93
N ARG A 13 10.54 36.65 -11.54
CA ARG A 13 11.73 37.49 -11.36
C ARG A 13 11.97 37.86 -9.90
N ALA A 14 10.91 38.22 -9.17
CA ALA A 14 11.01 38.54 -7.74
C ALA A 14 11.46 37.32 -6.91
N LYS A 15 10.96 36.11 -7.22
CA LYS A 15 11.42 34.88 -6.57
C LYS A 15 12.91 34.62 -6.87
N SER A 16 13.34 34.84 -8.11
CA SER A 16 14.75 34.68 -8.50
C SER A 16 15.69 35.57 -7.68
N ASP A 17 15.33 36.85 -7.47
CA ASP A 17 16.15 37.79 -6.69
C ASP A 17 16.25 37.40 -5.20
N VAL A 18 15.15 36.90 -4.61
CA VAL A 18 15.13 36.40 -3.23
C VAL A 18 15.98 35.14 -3.11
N ILE A 19 15.85 34.21 -4.05
CA ILE A 19 16.65 32.99 -4.11
C ILE A 19 18.14 33.36 -4.22
N ALA A 20 18.51 34.28 -5.10
CA ALA A 20 19.91 34.70 -5.26
C ALA A 20 20.53 35.23 -3.96
N ARG A 21 19.76 36.01 -3.16
CA ARG A 21 20.21 36.49 -1.84
C ARG A 21 20.42 35.33 -0.87
N LEU A 22 19.44 34.42 -0.78
CA LEU A 22 19.55 33.23 0.08
C LEU A 22 20.75 32.35 -0.28
N LEU A 23 21.02 32.15 -1.57
CA LEU A 23 22.16 31.35 -2.03
C LEU A 23 23.49 31.98 -1.63
N LYS A 24 23.58 33.31 -1.67
CA LYS A 24 24.76 34.06 -1.26
C LYS A 24 24.95 34.02 0.26
N ASP A 25 23.89 34.24 1.03
CA ASP A 25 23.93 34.24 2.49
C ASP A 25 24.32 32.86 3.05
N HIS A 26 23.93 31.79 2.35
CA HIS A 26 24.22 30.41 2.74
C HIS A 26 25.42 29.78 2.00
N ASN A 27 26.19 30.54 1.21
CA ASN A 27 27.35 30.05 0.45
C ASN A 27 27.09 28.78 -0.39
N ILE A 28 25.94 28.73 -1.08
CA ILE A 28 25.53 27.57 -1.90
C ILE A 28 26.30 27.57 -3.22
N ASN A 29 26.81 26.40 -3.65
CA ASN A 29 27.59 26.26 -4.87
C ASN A 29 26.78 25.70 -6.05
N ILE A 30 25.81 24.81 -5.78
CA ILE A 30 24.99 24.14 -6.79
C ILE A 30 23.52 24.25 -6.40
N LEU A 31 22.68 24.68 -7.33
CA LEU A 31 21.23 24.79 -7.14
C LEU A 31 20.48 23.90 -8.14
N ALA A 32 19.58 23.07 -7.63
CA ALA A 32 18.64 22.28 -8.42
C ALA A 32 17.21 22.81 -8.23
N LEU A 33 16.63 23.38 -9.28
CA LEU A 33 15.24 23.88 -9.27
C LEU A 33 14.25 22.86 -9.87
N GLN A 34 13.05 22.81 -9.30
CA GLN A 34 11.92 22.02 -9.81
C GLN A 34 10.65 22.87 -9.91
N GLU A 35 9.70 22.41 -10.73
CA GLU A 35 8.39 23.07 -10.93
C GLU A 35 8.54 24.56 -11.28
N THR A 36 9.49 24.92 -12.15
CA THR A 36 9.72 26.33 -12.53
C THR A 36 8.57 26.89 -13.36
N HIS A 37 7.75 26.03 -13.99
CA HIS A 37 6.64 26.39 -14.89
C HIS A 37 7.02 27.40 -15.99
N VAL A 38 8.30 27.47 -16.38
CA VAL A 38 8.78 28.33 -17.47
C VAL A 38 8.91 27.48 -18.73
N ALA A 39 8.25 27.91 -19.80
CA ALA A 39 8.37 27.27 -21.11
C ALA A 39 9.79 27.44 -21.67
N GLU A 40 10.24 26.51 -22.52
CA GLU A 40 11.60 26.51 -23.07
C GLU A 40 11.97 27.80 -23.82
N ALA A 41 10.99 28.41 -24.52
CA ALA A 41 11.13 29.70 -25.18
C ALA A 41 11.44 30.87 -24.22
N ASP A 42 11.06 30.73 -22.95
CA ASP A 42 11.27 31.70 -21.88
C ASP A 42 12.47 31.34 -20.97
N SER A 43 13.33 30.38 -21.36
CA SER A 43 14.57 30.03 -20.66
C SER A 43 15.47 31.23 -20.28
N PRO A 44 15.56 32.33 -21.06
CA PRO A 44 16.28 33.54 -20.63
C PRO A 44 15.74 34.19 -19.35
N ARG A 45 14.50 33.89 -18.95
CA ARG A 45 13.87 34.34 -17.70
C ARG A 45 14.31 33.52 -16.48
N LEU A 46 14.94 32.37 -16.67
CA LEU A 46 15.46 31.49 -15.61
C LEU A 46 16.84 31.91 -15.07
N LYS A 47 17.23 33.17 -15.28
CA LYS A 47 18.51 33.69 -14.79
C LYS A 47 18.44 33.98 -13.31
N ILE A 48 19.31 33.33 -12.54
CA ILE A 48 19.60 33.66 -11.15
C ILE A 48 20.94 34.39 -11.14
N PRO A 49 21.00 35.64 -10.64
CA PRO A 49 22.25 36.38 -10.54
C PRO A 49 23.36 35.57 -9.83
N GLY A 50 24.53 35.47 -10.47
CA GLY A 50 25.69 34.78 -9.92
C GLY A 50 25.76 33.27 -10.18
N PHE A 51 24.77 32.68 -10.85
CA PHE A 51 24.76 31.26 -11.20
C PHE A 51 24.66 31.04 -12.72
N ILE A 52 25.38 30.02 -13.21
CA ILE A 52 25.31 29.58 -14.60
C ILE A 52 24.22 28.53 -14.70
N LEU A 53 23.23 28.75 -15.57
CA LEU A 53 22.18 27.79 -15.85
C LEU A 53 22.73 26.70 -16.78
N ILE A 54 22.70 25.45 -16.32
CA ILE A 54 22.95 24.27 -17.14
C ILE A 54 21.59 23.65 -17.45
N THR A 55 21.09 23.83 -18.68
CA THR A 55 19.80 23.25 -19.09
C THR A 55 19.97 21.78 -19.44
N SER A 56 19.23 20.89 -18.76
CA SER A 56 19.03 19.50 -19.18
C SER A 56 17.54 19.18 -19.06
N GLN A 57 16.90 18.73 -20.15
CA GLN A 57 15.49 18.29 -20.13
C GLN A 57 15.28 16.96 -19.36
N HIS A 58 16.35 16.26 -19.01
CA HIS A 58 16.29 15.01 -18.26
C HIS A 58 17.28 15.01 -17.09
N ARG A 59 16.85 14.47 -15.94
CA ARG A 59 17.75 14.23 -14.81
C ARG A 59 18.60 12.98 -15.11
N PRO A 60 19.94 13.06 -15.05
CA PRO A 60 20.73 11.88 -14.79
C PRO A 60 20.42 11.41 -13.37
N VAL A 61 19.76 10.26 -13.25
CA VAL A 61 19.65 9.55 -11.98
C VAL A 61 20.88 8.64 -11.91
N ILE A 62 21.88 9.05 -11.14
CA ILE A 62 23.02 8.17 -10.84
C ILE A 62 22.54 7.19 -9.77
N ILE A 63 22.19 5.97 -10.21
CA ILE A 63 21.90 4.85 -9.31
C ILE A 63 23.21 4.09 -9.14
N HIS A 64 23.80 4.15 -7.94
CA HIS A 64 24.84 3.20 -7.57
C HIS A 64 24.20 1.82 -7.41
N ILE A 65 24.22 1.01 -8.47
CA ILE A 65 24.04 -0.43 -8.35
C ILE A 65 25.38 -0.96 -7.87
N GLY A 66 25.60 -0.95 -6.55
CA GLY A 66 26.75 -1.63 -5.97
C GLY A 66 26.65 -3.14 -6.20
N LEU A 67 27.78 -3.82 -6.29
CA LEU A 67 27.89 -5.29 -6.24
C LEU A 67 27.43 -5.88 -4.91
N GLU A 68 27.11 -5.05 -3.92
CA GLU A 68 26.43 -5.47 -2.70
C GLU A 68 25.08 -6.07 -3.09
N VAL A 69 25.01 -7.39 -3.17
CA VAL A 69 23.74 -8.11 -3.21
C VAL A 69 23.07 -7.83 -1.88
N PRO A 70 22.02 -6.98 -1.80
CA PRO A 70 21.33 -6.85 -0.55
C PRO A 70 20.72 -8.22 -0.28
N ILE A 71 21.20 -8.89 0.77
CA ILE A 71 20.48 -10.02 1.34
C ILE A 71 19.22 -9.39 1.90
N ILE A 72 18.16 -9.39 1.09
CA ILE A 72 16.85 -8.92 1.52
C ILE A 72 16.35 -9.97 2.51
N THR A 73 16.66 -9.75 3.78
CA THR A 73 16.00 -10.44 4.89
C THR A 73 14.58 -9.90 4.94
N SER A 74 13.71 -10.40 4.06
CA SER A 74 12.29 -10.09 4.18
C SER A 74 11.81 -10.65 5.50
N ALA A 75 11.19 -9.81 6.34
CA ALA A 75 10.43 -10.29 7.48
C ALA A 75 9.46 -11.38 7.00
N PRO A 76 9.23 -12.45 7.78
CA PRO A 76 8.34 -13.53 7.41
C PRO A 76 6.91 -12.99 7.21
N ILE A 77 6.53 -12.76 5.96
CA ILE A 77 5.15 -12.40 5.60
C ILE A 77 4.44 -13.70 5.19
N THR A 78 3.51 -14.12 6.05
CA THR A 78 2.71 -15.33 5.89
C THR A 78 1.86 -15.26 4.61
N ARG A 79 1.94 -16.29 3.76
CA ARG A 79 0.97 -16.47 2.65
C ARG A 79 -0.11 -17.45 3.08
N TRP A 80 -1.35 -17.16 2.70
CA TRP A 80 -2.48 -17.95 3.12
C TRP A 80 -2.63 -19.18 2.20
N ASN A 81 -2.48 -20.39 2.74
CA ASN A 81 -2.83 -21.61 1.99
C ASN A 81 -4.34 -21.86 2.11
N LEU A 82 -5.10 -21.24 1.21
CA LEU A 82 -6.56 -21.31 1.21
C LEU A 82 -7.11 -22.63 0.66
N HIS A 83 -6.33 -23.36 -0.16
CA HIS A 83 -6.80 -24.60 -0.78
C HIS A 83 -6.94 -25.74 0.22
N SER A 84 -5.92 -25.98 1.05
CA SER A 84 -5.98 -26.98 2.15
C SER A 84 -7.00 -26.57 3.23
N PHE A 85 -7.25 -25.27 3.38
CA PHE A 85 -8.25 -24.73 4.29
C PHE A 85 -9.68 -25.07 3.85
N MET A 86 -10.01 -24.86 2.56
CA MET A 86 -11.34 -25.16 2.00
C MET A 86 -11.75 -26.61 2.25
N ALA A 87 -10.92 -27.58 1.84
CA ALA A 87 -11.25 -29.01 1.95
C ALA A 87 -11.52 -29.44 3.41
N ALA A 88 -10.69 -28.98 4.35
CA ALA A 88 -10.84 -29.31 5.76
C ALA A 88 -12.03 -28.61 6.43
N ILE A 89 -12.43 -27.44 5.92
CA ILE A 89 -13.63 -26.74 6.39
C ILE A 89 -14.89 -27.46 5.95
N GLU A 90 -14.98 -27.92 4.70
CA GLU A 90 -16.17 -28.61 4.22
C GLU A 90 -16.43 -29.91 4.97
N GLU A 91 -15.37 -30.62 5.35
CA GLU A 91 -15.46 -31.81 6.20
C GLU A 91 -15.98 -31.49 7.60
N THR A 92 -15.59 -30.34 8.17
CA THR A 92 -15.88 -30.00 9.57
C THR A 92 -17.18 -29.21 9.76
N ILE A 93 -17.58 -28.35 8.81
CA ILE A 93 -18.87 -27.64 8.82
C ILE A 93 -20.02 -28.63 8.61
N GLY A 94 -19.83 -29.70 7.83
CA GLY A 94 -20.87 -30.69 7.53
C GLY A 94 -21.48 -31.36 8.76
N CYS A 95 -20.86 -31.24 9.94
CA CYS A 95 -21.36 -31.79 11.21
C CYS A 95 -22.11 -30.78 12.09
N LEU A 96 -22.24 -29.51 11.70
CA LEU A 96 -22.90 -28.47 12.50
C LEU A 96 -24.25 -28.08 11.87
N PRO A 97 -25.36 -28.11 12.62
CA PRO A 97 -26.62 -27.61 12.12
C PRO A 97 -26.61 -26.07 12.07
N ALA A 98 -27.18 -25.50 11.00
CA ALA A 98 -27.28 -24.06 10.73
C ALA A 98 -28.31 -23.38 11.65
N THR A 99 -28.04 -23.37 12.96
CA THR A 99 -28.82 -22.64 13.95
C THR A 99 -28.03 -21.43 14.49
N PRO A 100 -28.68 -20.31 14.82
CA PRO A 100 -28.01 -19.11 15.34
C PRO A 100 -27.18 -19.39 16.61
N GLU A 101 -27.63 -20.33 17.43
CA GLU A 101 -26.98 -20.78 18.67
C GLU A 101 -25.61 -21.40 18.44
N ASN A 102 -25.37 -21.97 17.24
CA ASN A 102 -24.11 -22.58 16.87
C ASN A 102 -23.10 -21.62 16.25
N PHE A 103 -23.46 -20.34 16.05
CA PHE A 103 -22.57 -19.36 15.42
C PHE A 103 -21.22 -19.23 16.14
N GLU A 104 -21.22 -19.19 17.47
CA GLU A 104 -19.98 -19.11 18.24
C GLU A 104 -19.09 -20.36 18.05
N ARG A 105 -19.72 -21.54 17.98
CA ARG A 105 -19.02 -22.82 17.72
C ARG A 105 -18.43 -22.83 16.32
N PHE A 106 -19.20 -22.37 15.33
CA PHE A 106 -18.76 -22.19 13.96
C PHE A 106 -17.54 -21.26 13.89
N THR A 107 -17.57 -20.07 14.50
CA THR A 107 -16.45 -19.13 14.50
C THR A 107 -15.18 -19.74 15.14
N LYS A 108 -15.34 -20.48 16.24
CA LYS A 108 -14.22 -21.17 16.91
C LYS A 108 -13.63 -22.27 16.04
N LEU A 109 -14.48 -23.07 15.39
CA LEU A 109 -14.08 -24.13 14.47
C LEU A 109 -13.36 -23.55 13.24
N LEU A 110 -13.92 -22.52 12.63
CA LEU A 110 -13.33 -21.79 11.51
C LEU A 110 -11.92 -21.30 11.85
N LYS A 111 -11.76 -20.65 13.01
CA LYS A 111 -10.44 -20.18 13.49
C LYS A 111 -9.48 -21.34 13.75
N LYS A 112 -9.95 -22.46 14.27
CA LYS A 112 -9.13 -23.66 14.53
C LYS A 112 -8.63 -24.29 13.22
N VAL A 113 -9.52 -24.44 12.24
CA VAL A 113 -9.18 -25.00 10.92
C VAL A 113 -8.27 -24.04 10.14
N ALA A 114 -8.53 -22.73 10.21
CA ALA A 114 -7.66 -21.69 9.68
C ALA A 114 -6.24 -21.82 10.27
N LYS A 115 -6.10 -21.84 11.59
CA LYS A 115 -4.78 -21.95 12.24
C LYS A 115 -4.02 -23.23 11.88
N LYS A 116 -4.74 -24.34 11.62
CA LYS A 116 -4.14 -25.63 11.26
C LYS A 116 -3.68 -25.67 9.80
N ASN A 117 -4.52 -25.18 8.88
CA ASN A 117 -4.34 -25.39 7.44
C ASN A 117 -3.84 -24.17 6.68
N ILE A 118 -3.88 -22.99 7.30
CA ILE A 118 -3.20 -21.80 6.84
C ILE A 118 -1.88 -21.75 7.62
N PRO A 119 -0.84 -22.50 7.19
CA PRO A 119 0.45 -22.42 7.85
C PRO A 119 0.91 -20.97 7.78
N CYS A 120 1.24 -20.42 8.95
CA CYS A 120 2.10 -19.25 9.05
C CYS A 120 3.52 -19.65 8.60
N GLY A 121 3.68 -19.96 7.31
CA GLY A 121 4.93 -20.44 6.72
C GLY A 121 5.83 -19.29 6.27
N TYR A 122 7.13 -19.57 6.25
CA TYR A 122 8.19 -18.67 5.80
C TYR A 122 8.23 -18.61 4.27
N ARG A 123 8.52 -17.44 3.70
CA ARG A 123 8.95 -17.35 2.30
C ARG A 123 10.33 -18.01 2.23
N SER A 124 10.55 -18.93 1.29
CA SER A 124 11.90 -19.41 1.03
C SER A 124 12.81 -18.21 0.75
N PHE A 125 14.04 -18.26 1.25
CA PHE A 125 15.07 -17.29 0.89
C PHE A 125 15.16 -17.29 -0.64
N PHE A 126 14.79 -16.17 -1.26
CA PHE A 126 14.84 -16.02 -2.70
C PHE A 126 15.94 -15.02 -3.00
N THR A 127 17.08 -15.54 -3.43
CA THR A 127 18.14 -14.71 -4.00
C THR A 127 17.67 -14.22 -5.36
N LEU A 128 17.65 -12.89 -5.54
CA LEU A 128 17.23 -12.28 -6.79
C LEU A 128 18.13 -12.73 -7.95
N CYS A 129 17.48 -13.15 -9.04
CA CYS A 129 18.16 -13.57 -10.28
C CYS A 129 18.98 -14.86 -10.14
N TRP A 130 18.67 -15.68 -9.13
CA TRP A 130 19.22 -17.02 -8.96
C TRP A 130 18.70 -17.97 -10.05
N SER A 131 19.60 -18.54 -10.82
CA SER A 131 19.35 -19.58 -11.82
C SER A 131 19.97 -20.91 -11.39
N PRO A 132 19.55 -22.04 -11.97
CA PRO A 132 20.22 -23.32 -11.76
C PRO A 132 21.73 -23.25 -12.08
N GLU A 133 22.11 -22.47 -13.09
CA GLU A 133 23.52 -22.23 -13.48
C GLU A 133 24.29 -21.47 -12.39
N SER A 134 23.67 -20.49 -11.74
CA SER A 134 24.31 -19.80 -10.61
C SER A 134 24.45 -20.68 -9.37
N GLU A 135 23.54 -21.64 -9.15
CA GLU A 135 23.68 -22.63 -8.08
C GLU A 135 24.85 -23.58 -8.37
N THR A 136 25.01 -24.06 -9.60
CA THR A 136 26.13 -24.93 -9.97
C THR A 136 27.47 -24.21 -9.84
N LEU A 137 27.55 -22.96 -10.30
CA LEU A 137 28.75 -22.12 -10.17
C LEU A 137 29.09 -21.81 -8.71
N LEU A 138 28.09 -21.60 -7.84
CA LEU A 138 28.31 -21.44 -6.41
C LEU A 138 28.94 -22.72 -5.83
N ARG A 139 28.38 -23.90 -6.10
CA ARG A 139 28.89 -25.18 -5.59
C ARG A 139 30.31 -25.45 -6.06
N GLU A 140 30.60 -25.14 -7.33
CA GLU A 140 31.94 -25.28 -7.90
C GLU A 140 32.92 -24.31 -7.24
N SER A 141 32.53 -23.05 -7.01
CA SER A 141 33.37 -22.06 -6.31
C SER A 141 33.65 -22.45 -4.85
N GLU A 142 32.66 -23.01 -4.15
CA GLU A 142 32.80 -23.51 -2.77
C GLU A 142 33.73 -24.73 -2.69
N ALA A 143 33.71 -25.58 -3.72
CA ALA A 143 34.51 -26.80 -3.78
C ALA A 143 35.95 -26.57 -4.27
N SER A 144 36.16 -25.70 -5.27
CA SER A 144 37.47 -25.43 -5.87
C SER A 144 38.24 -24.32 -5.14
N GLY A 145 37.54 -23.38 -4.50
CA GLY A 145 38.15 -22.16 -3.94
C GLY A 145 38.73 -21.22 -5.00
N ASP A 146 38.37 -21.41 -6.27
CA ASP A 146 38.92 -20.67 -7.41
C ASP A 146 38.25 -19.27 -7.55
N PRO A 147 39.04 -18.17 -7.53
CA PRO A 147 38.50 -16.83 -7.73
C PRO A 147 37.87 -16.62 -9.12
N ASP A 148 38.29 -17.35 -10.16
CA ASP A 148 37.76 -17.14 -11.52
C ASP A 148 36.33 -17.67 -11.65
N VAL A 149 36.02 -18.79 -11.00
CA VAL A 149 34.65 -19.35 -10.92
C VAL A 149 33.74 -18.42 -10.13
N ALA A 150 34.23 -17.84 -9.02
CA ALA A 150 33.48 -16.86 -8.24
C ALA A 150 33.21 -15.56 -9.03
N THR A 151 34.17 -15.12 -9.84
CA THR A 151 34.00 -13.96 -10.73
C THR A 151 32.94 -14.24 -11.79
N THR A 152 32.99 -15.43 -12.40
CA THR A 152 32.00 -15.88 -13.39
C THR A 152 30.58 -15.94 -12.80
N LEU A 153 30.45 -16.40 -11.55
CA LEU A 153 29.18 -16.37 -10.81
C LEU A 153 28.65 -14.94 -10.63
N LEU A 154 29.49 -14.00 -10.24
CA LEU A 154 29.11 -12.60 -10.06
C LEU A 154 28.66 -11.95 -11.38
N GLU A 155 29.40 -12.20 -12.46
CA GLU A 155 29.07 -11.70 -13.81
C GLU A 155 27.74 -12.27 -14.32
N SER A 156 27.49 -13.56 -14.08
CA SER A 156 26.21 -14.21 -14.41
C SER A 156 25.04 -13.57 -13.66
N LEU A 157 25.19 -13.35 -12.35
CA LEU A 157 24.17 -12.69 -11.53
C LEU A 157 23.94 -11.24 -11.94
N ASP A 158 25.00 -10.50 -12.27
CA ASP A 158 24.88 -9.10 -12.71
C ASP A 158 24.19 -9.00 -14.08
N SER A 159 24.59 -9.86 -15.02
CA SER A 159 23.95 -9.95 -16.35
C SER A 159 22.45 -10.25 -16.25
N ALA A 160 22.07 -11.19 -15.37
CA ALA A 160 20.66 -11.52 -15.13
C ALA A 160 19.88 -10.36 -14.48
N ARG A 161 20.51 -9.59 -13.58
CA ARG A 161 19.91 -8.36 -13.01
C ARG A 161 19.72 -7.30 -14.07
N TRP A 162 20.73 -7.07 -14.91
CA TRP A 162 20.68 -6.12 -16.02
C TRP A 162 19.56 -6.45 -16.99
N LEU A 163 19.48 -7.70 -17.45
CA LEU A 163 18.44 -8.13 -18.37
C LEU A 163 17.03 -7.88 -17.81
N ARG A 164 16.82 -8.25 -16.54
CA ARG A 164 15.55 -8.04 -15.86
C ARG A 164 15.24 -6.56 -15.64
N TRP A 165 16.23 -5.74 -15.33
CA TRP A 165 16.06 -4.30 -15.19
C TRP A 165 15.63 -3.67 -16.53
N THR A 166 16.32 -4.03 -17.61
CA THR A 166 16.01 -3.58 -18.97
C THR A 166 14.60 -3.99 -19.36
N GLU A 167 14.22 -5.26 -19.20
CA GLU A 167 12.86 -5.73 -19.50
C GLU A 167 11.79 -4.97 -18.69
N VAL A 168 12.05 -4.72 -17.40
CA VAL A 168 11.13 -3.96 -16.55
C VAL A 168 11.01 -2.52 -17.02
N MET A 169 12.12 -1.87 -17.41
CA MET A 169 12.13 -0.49 -17.89
C MET A 169 11.44 -0.33 -19.24
N GLU A 170 11.70 -1.24 -20.19
CA GLU A 170 11.10 -1.23 -21.53
C GLU A 170 9.58 -1.45 -21.46
N ASN A 171 9.12 -2.34 -20.58
CA ASN A 171 7.70 -2.60 -20.37
C ASN A 171 7.02 -1.59 -19.43
N MET A 172 7.78 -0.65 -18.83
CA MET A 172 7.23 0.33 -17.91
C MET A 172 6.65 1.52 -18.66
N ASP A 173 5.32 1.58 -18.66
CA ASP A 173 4.60 2.74 -19.16
C ASP A 173 4.63 3.89 -18.12
N PHE A 174 5.48 4.88 -18.36
CA PHE A 174 5.60 6.10 -17.53
C PHE A 174 4.51 7.14 -17.84
N THR A 175 3.80 7.05 -18.96
CA THR A 175 2.78 8.03 -19.35
C THR A 175 1.42 7.71 -18.76
N HIS A 176 1.03 6.43 -18.68
CA HIS A 176 -0.27 6.02 -18.14
C HIS A 176 -0.20 5.23 -16.82
N SER A 177 0.95 4.62 -16.49
CA SER A 177 1.11 3.79 -15.27
C SER A 177 1.97 4.44 -14.19
N SER A 178 1.73 5.73 -13.90
CA SER A 178 2.42 6.49 -12.85
C SER A 178 2.48 5.75 -11.51
N ARG A 179 1.44 4.98 -11.16
CA ARG A 179 1.43 4.15 -9.94
C ARG A 179 2.50 3.05 -9.93
N LYS A 180 2.74 2.36 -11.05
CA LYS A 180 3.76 1.30 -11.14
C LYS A 180 5.17 1.88 -11.07
N ALA A 181 5.42 2.94 -11.84
CA ALA A 181 6.68 3.68 -11.82
C ALA A 181 6.96 4.29 -10.44
N TRP A 182 5.95 4.91 -9.82
CA TRP A 182 6.08 5.47 -8.48
C TRP A 182 6.35 4.41 -7.42
N ASN A 183 5.68 3.25 -7.50
CA ASN A 183 5.96 2.12 -6.62
C ASN A 183 7.40 1.61 -6.76
N LEU A 184 7.94 1.54 -7.98
CA LEU A 184 9.32 1.17 -8.22
C LEU A 184 10.29 2.17 -7.56
N LEU A 185 10.09 3.47 -7.80
CA LEU A 185 10.91 4.54 -7.21
C LEU A 185 10.91 4.48 -5.67
N ARG A 186 9.75 4.21 -5.06
CA ARG A 186 9.66 4.01 -3.60
C ARG A 186 10.51 2.85 -3.11
N ARG A 187 10.54 1.73 -3.84
CA ARG A 187 11.32 0.53 -3.47
C ARG A 187 12.82 0.71 -3.69
N LEU A 188 13.21 1.56 -4.63
CA LEU A 188 14.61 1.93 -4.89
C LEU A 188 15.16 2.99 -3.93
N GLY A 189 14.38 3.39 -2.92
CA GLY A 189 14.80 4.40 -1.94
C GLY A 189 14.58 5.85 -2.39
N GLY A 190 13.94 6.09 -3.53
CA GLY A 190 13.65 7.43 -4.05
C GLY A 190 12.57 8.19 -3.29
N ALA A 191 11.81 7.54 -2.42
CA ALA A 191 10.91 8.23 -1.49
C ALA A 191 11.13 7.70 -0.08
N ALA A 192 11.69 8.54 0.79
CA ALA A 192 11.54 8.31 2.23
C ALA A 192 10.06 8.16 2.55
N PRO A 193 9.65 7.21 3.41
CA PRO A 193 8.26 7.12 3.84
C PRO A 193 7.89 8.48 4.45
N ALA A 194 6.93 9.18 3.84
CA ALA A 194 6.36 10.35 4.45
C ALA A 194 5.87 9.94 5.84
N GLN A 195 6.51 10.44 6.88
CA GLN A 195 6.03 10.26 8.25
C GLN A 195 4.68 10.99 8.30
N HIS A 196 3.60 10.24 8.10
CA HIS A 196 2.26 10.74 8.35
C HIS A 196 2.15 10.99 9.84
N GLN A 197 2.38 12.23 10.25
CA GLN A 197 2.00 12.67 11.58
C GLN A 197 0.49 12.48 11.68
N THR A 198 0.06 11.67 12.65
CA THR A 198 -1.35 11.57 12.99
C THR A 198 -1.82 12.97 13.35
N PRO A 199 -2.82 13.54 12.66
CA PRO A 199 -3.32 14.85 13.00
C PRO A 199 -3.76 14.82 14.48
N SER A 200 -3.34 15.84 15.24
CA SER A 200 -3.65 15.96 16.68
C SER A 200 -5.15 16.09 16.98
N ILE A 201 -5.97 16.26 15.94
CA ILE A 201 -7.40 16.49 16.02
C ILE A 201 -8.12 15.20 15.61
N THR A 202 -8.71 14.53 16.58
CA THR A 202 -9.60 13.37 16.35
C THR A 202 -10.96 13.83 15.83
N ALA A 203 -11.64 13.01 15.03
CA ALA A 203 -13.01 13.27 14.58
C ALA A 203 -13.97 13.64 15.73
N ASN A 204 -13.80 13.04 16.91
CA ASN A 204 -14.58 13.38 18.11
C ASN A 204 -14.31 14.80 18.63
N SER A 205 -13.09 15.33 18.46
CA SER A 205 -12.78 16.72 18.81
C SER A 205 -13.52 17.69 17.88
N ILE A 206 -13.66 17.34 16.60
CA ILE A 206 -14.42 18.13 15.62
C ILE A 206 -15.92 18.06 15.95
N ALA A 207 -16.45 16.85 16.18
CA ALA A 207 -17.86 16.65 16.51
C ALA A 207 -18.27 17.38 17.80
N SER A 208 -17.45 17.30 18.85
CA SER A 208 -17.69 18.01 20.11
C SER A 208 -17.60 19.54 19.97
N GLN A 209 -16.69 20.04 19.14
CA GLN A 209 -16.60 21.47 18.81
C GLN A 209 -17.84 21.96 18.05
N ILE A 210 -18.32 21.17 17.07
CA ILE A 210 -19.57 21.47 16.35
C ILE A 210 -20.75 21.49 17.32
N LEU A 211 -20.83 20.52 18.25
CA LEU A 211 -21.90 20.45 19.25
C LEU A 211 -21.87 21.64 20.24
N ARG A 212 -20.67 22.08 20.65
CA ARG A 212 -20.50 23.27 21.51
C ARG A 212 -20.85 24.56 20.79
N ASN A 213 -20.51 24.65 19.50
CA ASN A 213 -20.74 25.84 18.69
C ASN A 213 -22.16 25.90 18.10
N SER A 214 -22.85 24.76 17.98
CA SER A 214 -24.25 24.75 17.62
C SER A 214 -25.06 25.40 18.75
N LYS A 215 -25.59 26.60 18.50
CA LYS A 215 -26.53 27.30 19.39
C LYS A 215 -27.91 26.61 19.45
N THR A 216 -27.97 25.29 19.29
CA THR A 216 -29.21 24.54 19.46
C THR A 216 -29.41 24.28 20.95
N ILE A 217 -29.82 25.33 21.67
CA ILE A 217 -30.52 25.16 22.93
C ILE A 217 -31.87 24.54 22.54
N ALA A 218 -31.86 23.24 22.31
CA ALA A 218 -33.07 22.49 22.04
C ALA A 218 -33.93 22.63 23.31
N SER A 219 -34.96 23.46 23.21
CA SER A 219 -35.85 23.73 24.32
C SER A 219 -36.50 22.42 24.79
N ARG A 220 -36.97 22.38 26.03
CA ARG A 220 -37.61 21.17 26.57
C ARG A 220 -38.86 20.78 25.76
N SER A 221 -39.53 21.73 25.10
CA SER A 221 -40.64 21.45 24.19
C SER A 221 -40.16 20.87 22.87
N THR A 222 -39.12 21.43 22.26
CA THR A 222 -38.56 20.93 20.99
C THR A 222 -38.02 19.51 21.14
N LYS A 223 -37.39 19.20 22.27
CA LYS A 223 -36.95 17.82 22.59
C LYS A 223 -38.14 16.87 22.75
N ARG A 224 -39.23 17.33 23.37
CA ARG A 224 -40.47 16.54 23.49
C ARG A 224 -41.11 16.32 22.13
N GLU A 225 -41.26 17.35 21.30
CA GLU A 225 -41.82 17.26 19.95
C GLU A 225 -41.04 16.28 19.07
N VAL A 226 -39.71 16.39 19.04
CA VAL A 226 -38.86 15.46 18.28
C VAL A 226 -39.01 14.03 18.82
N LYS A 227 -39.06 13.84 20.14
CA LYS A 227 -39.22 12.51 20.73
C LYS A 227 -40.61 11.92 20.43
N THR A 228 -41.66 12.73 20.51
CA THR A 228 -43.03 12.31 20.16
C THR A 228 -43.14 12.01 18.67
N ALA A 229 -42.58 12.84 17.79
CA ALA A 229 -42.55 12.58 16.35
C ALA A 229 -41.80 11.28 16.01
N LEU A 230 -40.66 11.03 16.68
CA LEU A 230 -39.91 9.79 16.52
C LEU A 230 -40.71 8.58 17.01
N GLN A 231 -41.42 8.70 18.13
CA GLN A 231 -42.30 7.66 18.66
C GLN A 231 -43.43 7.35 17.68
N VAL A 232 -44.06 8.38 17.10
CA VAL A 232 -45.13 8.25 16.10
C VAL A 232 -44.60 7.57 14.85
N SER A 233 -43.44 7.99 14.31
CA SER A 233 -42.81 7.33 13.16
C SER A 233 -42.48 5.87 13.45
N LEU A 234 -41.95 5.54 14.63
CA LEU A 234 -41.69 4.15 15.01
C LEU A 234 -42.96 3.30 15.08
N THR A 235 -44.08 3.87 15.55
CA THR A 235 -45.38 3.17 15.60
C THR A 235 -46.07 3.06 14.24
N GLN A 236 -45.77 3.96 13.30
CA GLN A 236 -46.32 3.94 11.94
C GLN A 236 -45.49 3.07 10.98
N CYS A 237 -44.24 2.78 11.31
CA CYS A 237 -43.44 1.81 10.56
C CYS A 237 -44.10 0.43 10.61
N ALA A 238 -44.14 -0.24 9.45
CA ALA A 238 -44.60 -1.61 9.37
C ALA A 238 -43.76 -2.50 10.31
N PRO A 239 -44.37 -3.48 11.00
CA PRO A 239 -43.66 -4.34 11.95
C PRO A 239 -42.57 -5.19 11.28
N PHE A 240 -42.67 -5.41 9.97
CA PHE A 240 -41.69 -6.09 9.15
C PHE A 240 -41.43 -5.25 7.90
N SER A 241 -40.16 -4.95 7.64
CA SER A 241 -39.72 -4.30 6.41
C SER A 241 -39.13 -5.35 5.48
N SER A 242 -38.99 -5.03 4.19
CA SER A 242 -38.22 -5.87 3.26
C SER A 242 -36.78 -6.10 3.72
N LEU A 243 -36.23 -5.25 4.61
CA LEU A 243 -34.92 -5.44 5.24
C LEU A 243 -34.91 -6.45 6.40
N SER A 244 -36.08 -6.93 6.83
CA SER A 244 -36.23 -7.97 7.85
C SER A 244 -36.52 -9.36 7.28
N GLU A 245 -36.59 -9.48 5.95
CA GLU A 245 -36.70 -10.77 5.28
C GLU A 245 -35.37 -11.54 5.36
N THR A 246 -35.46 -12.87 5.28
CA THR A 246 -34.27 -13.73 5.23
C THR A 246 -33.53 -13.53 3.91
N PHE A 247 -32.21 -13.35 3.96
CA PHE A 247 -31.39 -13.26 2.76
C PHE A 247 -31.51 -14.50 1.88
N SER A 248 -31.67 -14.28 0.58
CA SER A 248 -31.62 -15.37 -0.40
C SER A 248 -30.17 -15.81 -0.64
N ARG A 249 -29.99 -17.07 -1.05
CA ARG A 249 -28.65 -17.60 -1.39
C ARG A 249 -27.97 -16.77 -2.49
N ALA A 250 -28.72 -16.32 -3.48
CA ALA A 250 -28.21 -15.48 -4.56
C ALA A 250 -27.69 -14.12 -4.07
N GLU A 251 -28.34 -13.51 -3.07
CA GLU A 251 -27.85 -12.29 -2.45
C GLU A 251 -26.57 -12.52 -1.65
N ILE A 252 -26.47 -13.64 -0.93
CA ILE A 252 -25.28 -14.02 -0.16
C ILE A 252 -24.09 -14.23 -1.11
N ASP A 253 -24.28 -14.97 -2.21
CA ASP A 253 -23.23 -15.21 -3.21
C ASP A 253 -22.78 -13.91 -3.90
N THR A 254 -23.74 -13.02 -4.18
CA THR A 254 -23.47 -11.69 -4.74
C THR A 254 -22.68 -10.83 -3.74
N ALA A 255 -23.04 -10.86 -2.46
CA ALA A 255 -22.33 -10.13 -1.42
C ALA A 255 -20.89 -10.67 -1.22
N LEU A 256 -20.71 -11.99 -1.22
CA LEU A 256 -19.41 -12.64 -1.05
C LEU A 256 -18.47 -12.37 -2.23
N SER A 257 -18.98 -12.39 -3.46
CA SER A 257 -18.22 -12.03 -4.66
C SER A 257 -17.82 -10.56 -4.68
N ALA A 258 -18.72 -9.66 -4.24
CA ALA A 258 -18.45 -8.22 -4.14
C ALA A 258 -17.48 -7.85 -3.01
N THR A 259 -17.35 -8.70 -1.99
CA THR A 259 -16.49 -8.45 -0.83
C THR A 259 -15.02 -8.38 -1.29
N LYS A 260 -14.28 -7.34 -0.88
CA LYS A 260 -12.86 -7.20 -1.25
C LYS A 260 -11.96 -7.99 -0.30
N GLY A 261 -11.02 -8.75 -0.85
CA GLY A 261 -10.01 -9.46 -0.07
C GLY A 261 -8.97 -8.52 0.55
N GLY A 262 -8.19 -9.03 1.51
CA GLY A 262 -7.12 -8.25 2.16
C GLY A 262 -7.61 -7.06 2.99
N LYS A 263 -8.85 -7.11 3.47
CA LYS A 263 -9.43 -6.12 4.38
C LYS A 263 -9.27 -6.55 5.84
N ALA A 264 -9.43 -5.57 6.73
CA ALA A 264 -9.35 -5.81 8.17
C ALA A 264 -10.43 -6.81 8.63
N VAL A 265 -10.12 -7.47 9.74
CA VAL A 265 -10.96 -8.46 10.39
C VAL A 265 -12.24 -7.80 10.92
N GLY A 266 -13.38 -8.48 10.83
CA GLY A 266 -14.61 -8.06 11.51
C GLY A 266 -14.51 -8.16 13.04
N VAL A 267 -15.56 -7.70 13.74
CA VAL A 267 -15.67 -7.78 15.21
C VAL A 267 -15.63 -9.23 15.71
N ASP A 268 -16.14 -10.15 14.89
CA ASP A 268 -16.13 -11.59 15.07
C ASP A 268 -14.73 -12.22 14.94
N GLY A 269 -13.74 -11.47 14.47
CA GLY A 269 -12.41 -12.00 14.25
C GLY A 269 -12.29 -12.83 12.96
N ILE A 270 -13.24 -12.73 12.02
CA ILE A 270 -13.25 -13.44 10.75
C ILE A 270 -12.72 -12.53 9.63
N LEU A 271 -11.83 -13.07 8.81
CA LEU A 271 -11.28 -12.38 7.64
C LEU A 271 -12.20 -12.59 6.44
N PRO A 272 -12.38 -11.57 5.57
CA PRO A 272 -13.19 -11.71 4.36
C PRO A 272 -12.72 -12.84 3.43
N ASP A 273 -11.42 -13.11 3.38
CA ASP A 273 -10.90 -14.20 2.56
C ASP A 273 -11.22 -15.59 3.16
N PHE A 274 -11.59 -15.71 4.43
CA PHE A 274 -12.11 -16.98 4.96
C PHE A 274 -13.51 -17.26 4.43
N LEU A 275 -14.36 -16.23 4.40
CA LEU A 275 -15.74 -16.34 3.90
C LEU A 275 -15.80 -16.70 2.41
N LYS A 276 -14.84 -16.20 1.62
CA LYS A 276 -14.70 -16.56 0.21
C LYS A 276 -14.27 -18.00 -0.04
N ASN A 277 -13.66 -18.64 0.96
CA ASN A 277 -13.06 -19.97 0.86
C ASN A 277 -13.72 -20.96 1.84
N LEU A 278 -15.02 -20.79 2.10
CA LEU A 278 -15.81 -21.73 2.91
C LEU A 278 -16.20 -23.00 2.15
N GLY A 279 -16.22 -22.94 0.81
CA GLY A 279 -16.75 -24.01 -0.04
C GLY A 279 -18.29 -24.04 -0.07
N PRO A 280 -18.91 -24.70 -1.07
CA PRO A 280 -20.37 -24.74 -1.27
C PRO A 280 -21.19 -25.05 -0.01
N ARG A 281 -20.73 -25.97 0.86
CA ARG A 281 -21.47 -26.32 2.09
C ARG A 281 -21.46 -25.26 3.19
N GLY A 282 -20.51 -24.33 3.16
CA GLY A 282 -20.47 -23.22 4.11
C GLY A 282 -21.30 -22.01 3.68
N HIS A 283 -21.88 -22.04 2.47
CA HIS A 283 -22.81 -21.02 1.96
C HIS A 283 -24.29 -21.41 2.16
N ASP A 284 -24.53 -22.60 2.72
CA ASP A 284 -25.83 -23.19 3.03
C ASP A 284 -26.24 -22.95 4.49
#